data_AF-G3IFC9-F1
#
_entry.id   AF-G3IFC9-F1
#
_cell.length_a   1.000
_cell.length_b   1.000
_cell.length_c   1.000
_cell.angle_alpha   90.00
_cell.angle_beta   90.00
_cell.angle_gamma   90.00
#
_symmetry.space_group_name_H-M   'P 1'
#
loop_
_entity.id
_entity.type
_entity.pdbx_description
1 polymer ?
#
loop_
_entity_poly.entity_id
_entity_poly.type
_entity_poly.pdbx_seq_one_letter_code
_entity_poly.pdbx_strand_id
1 'polypeptide(L)' 'MVKFLLLALAFGLAHADDYAELQGKWDTIAIAANNVDKIEKEGPLRLYIREIVCNDDCSEMEVTFYVK' A
#
# COMPACT_ATOMS: atom_id res chain seq x y z
N MET A 1 28.40 -13.95 -23.23
CA MET A 1 27.11 -14.66 -23.07
C MET A 1 26.54 -14.52 -21.65
N VAL A 2 27.29 -14.87 -20.60
CA VAL A 2 26.84 -14.79 -19.19
C VAL A 2 26.45 -13.36 -18.73
N LYS A 3 27.17 -12.32 -19.19
CA LYS A 3 26.86 -10.92 -18.82
C LYS A 3 25.47 -10.45 -19.27
N PHE A 4 25.00 -10.88 -20.43
CA PHE A 4 23.66 -10.53 -20.91
C PHE A 4 22.55 -11.26 -20.14
N LEU A 5 22.81 -12.51 -19.74
CA LEU A 5 21.90 -13.29 -18.89
C LEU A 5 21.80 -12.69 -17.47
N LEU A 6 22.91 -12.29 -16.88
CA LEU A 6 22.92 -11.62 -15.56
C LEU A 6 22.17 -10.29 -15.60
N LEU A 7 22.31 -9.53 -16.69
CA LEU A 7 21.61 -8.28 -16.87
C LEU A 7 20.09 -8.51 -17.00
N ALA A 8 19.67 -9.48 -17.81
CA ALA A 8 18.27 -9.85 -17.96
C ALA A 8 17.64 -10.35 -16.64
N LEU A 9 18.40 -11.12 -15.83
CA LEU A 9 17.96 -11.57 -14.51
C LEU A 9 17.81 -10.41 -13.52
N ALA A 10 18.74 -9.44 -13.52
CA ALA A 10 18.66 -8.27 -12.66
C ALA A 10 17.45 -7.39 -13.00
N PHE A 11 17.17 -7.17 -14.29
CA PHE A 11 15.98 -6.45 -14.72
C PHE A 11 14.69 -7.23 -14.44
N GLY A 12 14.68 -8.55 -14.64
CA GLY A 12 13.51 -9.37 -14.33
C GLY A 12 13.15 -9.39 -12.84
N LEU A 13 14.14 -9.38 -11.95
CA LEU A 13 13.93 -9.33 -10.50
C LEU A 13 13.55 -7.92 -10.00
N ALA A 14 14.04 -6.86 -10.65
CA ALA A 14 13.70 -5.48 -10.26
C ALA A 14 12.24 -5.10 -10.56
N HIS A 15 11.55 -5.87 -11.39
CA HIS A 15 10.14 -5.66 -11.75
C HIS A 15 9.21 -6.74 -11.18
N ALA A 16 9.70 -7.60 -10.28
CA ALA A 16 8.90 -8.69 -9.73
C ALA A 16 7.94 -8.23 -8.60
N ASP A 17 8.23 -7.10 -7.96
CA ASP A 17 7.42 -6.61 -6.84
C ASP A 17 6.50 -5.46 -7.30
N ASP A 18 5.43 -5.79 -8.03
CA ASP A 18 4.41 -4.83 -8.49
C ASP A 18 3.77 -4.00 -7.35
N TYR A 19 3.99 -4.41 -6.10
CA TYR A 19 3.43 -3.79 -4.92
C TYR A 19 4.45 -3.29 -3.89
N ALA A 20 5.75 -3.40 -4.16
CA ALA A 20 6.78 -2.87 -3.25
C ALA A 20 6.56 -1.38 -2.94
N GLU A 21 5.97 -0.64 -3.86
CA GLU A 21 5.64 0.79 -3.68
C GLU A 21 4.44 1.04 -2.75
N LEU A 22 3.54 0.06 -2.58
CA LEU A 22 2.37 0.18 -1.71
C LEU A 22 2.73 -0.12 -0.24
N GLN A 23 3.67 -1.03 -0.04
CA GLN A 23 4.06 -1.51 1.29
C GLN A 23 4.86 -0.45 2.06
N GLY A 24 4.53 -0.29 3.34
CA GLY A 24 5.29 0.56 4.27
C GLY A 24 4.44 1.56 5.03
N LYS A 25 5.10 2.62 5.50
CA LYS A 25 4.48 3.65 6.35
C LYS A 25 3.75 4.71 5.51
N TRP A 26 2.60 5.13 6.00
CA TRP A 26 1.73 6.10 5.31
C TRP A 26 1.27 7.24 6.22
N ASP A 27 0.99 8.38 5.59
CA ASP A 27 0.34 9.53 6.19
C ASP A 27 -0.93 9.86 5.39
N THR A 28 -2.10 9.70 6.01
CA THR A 28 -3.37 10.12 5.38
C THR A 28 -3.43 11.64 5.26
N ILE A 29 -3.41 12.14 4.03
CA ILE A 29 -3.46 13.59 3.72
C ILE A 29 -4.90 14.08 3.59
N ALA A 30 -5.76 13.32 2.93
CA ALA A 30 -7.16 13.68 2.68
C ALA A 30 -8.03 12.43 2.55
N ILE A 31 -9.32 12.57 2.86
CA ILE A 31 -10.35 11.56 2.63
C ILE A 31 -11.61 12.25 2.11
N ALA A 32 -12.30 11.62 1.17
CA ALA A 32 -13.56 12.08 0.63
C ALA A 32 -14.52 10.90 0.51
N ALA A 33 -15.81 11.15 0.73
CA ALA A 33 -16.85 10.15 0.62
C ALA A 33 -18.13 10.80 0.09
N ASN A 34 -18.92 10.02 -0.64
CA ASN A 34 -20.27 10.42 -1.06
C ASN A 34 -21.24 10.48 0.14
N ASN A 35 -21.04 9.62 1.14
CA ASN A 35 -21.70 9.68 2.43
C ASN A 35 -20.76 10.37 3.43
N VAL A 36 -20.91 11.68 3.55
CA VAL A 36 -20.02 12.54 4.36
C VAL A 36 -20.08 12.15 5.84
N ASP A 37 -21.23 11.72 6.36
CA ASP A 37 -21.43 11.30 7.76
C ASP A 37 -20.47 10.20 8.20
N LYS A 38 -19.96 9.39 7.26
CA LYS A 38 -19.01 8.31 7.57
C LYS A 38 -17.60 8.81 7.87
N ILE A 39 -17.23 9.99 7.39
CA ILE A 39 -15.87 10.56 7.47
C ILE A 39 -15.82 11.88 8.25
N GLU A 40 -16.96 12.35 8.76
CA GLU A 40 -16.97 13.44 9.74
C GLU A 40 -16.15 13.08 10.98
N LYS A 41 -15.86 14.07 11.83
CA LYS A 41 -15.12 13.83 13.08
C LYS A 41 -15.88 12.77 13.91
N GLU A 42 -15.17 11.80 14.48
CA GLU A 42 -15.76 10.63 15.18
C GLU A 42 -16.55 9.67 14.27
N GLY A 43 -16.56 9.91 12.95
CA GLY A 43 -17.16 9.04 11.96
C GLY A 43 -16.41 7.72 11.85
N PRO A 44 -17.12 6.58 11.69
CA PRO A 44 -16.53 5.25 11.77
C PRO A 44 -15.52 4.94 10.66
N LEU A 45 -15.52 5.72 9.57
CA LEU A 45 -14.63 5.54 8.43
C LEU A 45 -13.69 6.72 8.21
N ARG A 46 -13.54 7.62 9.19
CA ARG A 46 -12.48 8.65 9.17
C ARG A 46 -11.12 8.02 9.51
N LEU A 47 -10.68 7.09 8.67
CA LEU A 47 -9.48 6.28 8.88
C LEU A 47 -8.24 7.14 8.65
N TYR A 48 -7.31 7.07 9.59
CA TYR A 48 -5.96 7.62 9.44
C TYR A 48 -4.98 6.46 9.32
N ILE A 49 -4.69 6.07 8.08
CA ILE A 49 -3.80 4.96 7.71
C ILE A 49 -2.36 5.32 8.08
N ARG A 50 -1.64 4.33 8.62
CA ARG A 50 -0.27 4.44 9.13
C ARG A 50 0.69 3.41 8.58
N GLU A 51 0.18 2.24 8.22
CA GLU A 51 0.98 1.19 7.65
C GLU A 51 0.13 0.30 6.76
N ILE A 52 0.71 -0.10 5.64
CA ILE A 52 0.18 -1.12 4.75
C ILE A 52 1.22 -2.23 4.69
N VAL A 53 0.78 -3.45 5.02
CA VAL A 53 1.58 -4.67 4.85
C VAL A 53 0.86 -5.53 3.82
N CYS A 54 1.62 -6.00 2.85
CA CYS A 54 1.15 -6.94 1.85
C CYS A 54 1.63 -8.35 2.19
N ASN A 55 0.69 -9.28 2.19
CA ASN A 55 0.94 -10.71 2.33
C ASN A 55 0.54 -11.41 1.03
N ASP A 56 1.16 -12.56 0.74
CA ASP A 56 0.83 -13.41 -0.41
C ASP A 56 0.68 -12.64 -1.74
N ASP A 57 1.77 -11.99 -2.19
CA ASP A 57 1.80 -11.14 -3.39
C ASP A 57 0.70 -10.05 -3.36
N CYS A 58 0.43 -9.48 -2.19
CA CYS A 58 -0.66 -8.53 -1.89
C CYS A 58 -2.08 -9.03 -2.17
N SER A 59 -2.29 -10.34 -2.34
CA SER A 59 -3.64 -10.89 -2.37
C SER A 59 -4.34 -10.72 -1.01
N GLU A 60 -3.56 -10.56 0.06
CA GLU A 60 -4.02 -10.11 1.36
C GLU A 60 -3.28 -8.81 1.77
N MET A 61 -4.04 -7.85 2.31
CA MET A 61 -3.52 -6.56 2.73
C MET A 61 -3.96 -6.25 4.16
N GLU A 62 -2.98 -6.06 5.04
CA GLU A 62 -3.18 -5.55 6.38
C GLU A 62 -3.02 -4.04 6.40
N VAL A 63 -4.01 -3.34 6.97
CA VAL A 63 -4.00 -1.88 7.07
C VAL A 63 -4.06 -1.49 8.54
N THR A 64 -2.98 -0.87 9.04
CA THR A 64 -2.98 -0.26 10.37
C THR A 64 -3.46 1.18 10.27
N PHE A 65 -4.47 1.52 11.05
CA PHE A 65 -5.05 2.86 11.10
C PHE A 65 -5.51 3.21 12.51
N TYR A 66 -5.78 4.49 12.75
CA TYR A 66 -6.58 4.91 13.91
C TYR A 66 -7.83 5.67 13.44
N VAL A 67 -8.80 5.80 14.33
CA VAL A 67 -9.99 6.65 14.20
C VAL A 67 -9.93 7.69 15.32
N LYS A 68 -10.42 8.90 15.06
CA LYS A 68 -10.50 10.01 16.04
C LYS A 68 -11.94 10.43 16.26
#